data_AF-H6R6J0-F1
#
_entry.id   AF-H6R6J0-F1
#
_cell.length_a   1.000
_cell.length_b   1.000
_cell.length_c   1.000
_cell.angle_alpha   90.00
_cell.angle_beta   90.00
_cell.angle_gamma   90.00
#
_symmetry.space_group_name_H-M   'P 1'
#
loop_
_entity.id
_entity.type
_entity.pdbx_description
1 polymer ?
#
loop_
_entity_poly.entity_id
_entity_poly.type
_entity_poly.pdbx_seq_one_letter_code
_entity_poly.pdbx_strand_id
1 'polypeptide(L)'
;MTQADTVSPGEAIRWLHDEGLSRLAGTAANAAAPFGAFTVEVATGAVTAYPVANTGAGAQLLTLSADELPPPVDSARRLVVAGITLADAILVIDLAAYLTVAINADDAVAVARSWVMQLLLDPEVTITTNSEAVTVGKSPRCRRGFFPGGGAPIIHVDDKRPPVTTIVLDAADDGTDRIDVGPDGTGEVYLGAWFWPLKFVMTIDDTMWSGLVADLTAPSATSDAPAPGRTAVAAADTTERPPEMSR
;
A
#
# COMPACT_ATOMS: atom_id res chain seq x y z
N MET A 1 -0.90 0.09 -38.42
CA MET A 1 0.04 0.10 -37.29
C MET A 1 -0.72 0.65 -36.11
N THR A 2 -1.15 -0.22 -35.20
CA THR A 2 -1.70 0.20 -33.90
C THR A 2 -0.53 0.69 -33.06
N GLN A 3 -0.63 1.92 -32.57
CA GLN A 3 0.26 2.46 -31.57
C GLN A 3 0.20 1.52 -30.37
N ALA A 4 1.35 0.97 -29.95
CA ALA A 4 1.42 0.22 -28.71
C ALA A 4 1.18 1.24 -27.58
N ASP A 5 0.02 1.14 -26.92
CA ASP A 5 -0.27 1.94 -25.73
C ASP A 5 0.84 1.67 -24.71
N THR A 6 1.68 2.68 -24.50
CA THR A 6 2.84 2.57 -23.61
C THR A 6 2.35 2.86 -22.20
N VAL A 7 2.43 1.87 -21.32
CA VAL A 7 2.03 1.99 -19.91
C VAL A 7 2.99 2.93 -19.19
N SER A 8 2.45 3.92 -18.48
CA SER A 8 3.23 4.84 -17.66
C SER A 8 3.52 4.25 -16.27
N PRO A 9 4.59 4.69 -15.58
CA PRO A 9 4.84 4.27 -14.19
C PRO A 9 3.68 4.57 -13.25
N GLY A 10 2.95 5.68 -13.45
CA GLY A 10 1.78 6.02 -12.64
C GLY A 10 0.61 5.04 -12.82
N GLU A 11 0.36 4.59 -14.06
CA GLU A 11 -0.65 3.56 -14.33
C GLU A 11 -0.25 2.21 -13.72
N ALA A 12 1.04 1.85 -13.80
CA ALA A 12 1.54 0.63 -13.18
C ALA A 12 1.47 0.66 -11.63
N ILE A 13 1.79 1.80 -11.00
CA ILE A 13 1.62 1.99 -9.54
C ILE A 13 0.15 1.91 -9.15
N ARG A 14 -0.74 2.52 -9.93
CA ARG A 14 -2.18 2.41 -9.69
C ARG A 14 -2.66 0.96 -9.77
N TRP A 15 -2.26 0.23 -10.81
CA TRP A 15 -2.58 -1.20 -10.92
C TRP A 15 -2.04 -2.01 -9.74
N LEU A 16 -0.83 -1.70 -9.26
CA LEU A 16 -0.28 -2.34 -8.06
C LEU A 16 -1.20 -2.13 -6.86
N HIS A 17 -1.67 -0.91 -6.62
CA HIS A 17 -2.57 -0.63 -5.50
C HIS A 17 -3.98 -1.23 -5.67
N ASP A 18 -4.51 -1.24 -6.89
CA ASP A 18 -5.85 -1.76 -7.18
C ASP A 18 -5.89 -3.30 -7.08
N GLU A 19 -4.82 -4.00 -7.48
CA GLU A 19 -4.80 -5.46 -7.53
C GLU A 19 -3.41 -6.10 -7.36
N GLY A 20 -2.37 -5.49 -7.94
CA GLY A 20 -1.06 -6.12 -8.08
C GLY A 20 -0.40 -6.51 -6.75
N LEU A 21 -0.48 -5.67 -5.71
CA LEU A 21 0.07 -5.98 -4.39
C LEU A 21 -0.56 -7.24 -3.79
N SER A 22 -1.88 -7.41 -3.92
CA SER A 22 -2.58 -8.62 -3.48
C SER A 22 -2.13 -9.85 -4.27
N ARG A 23 -1.84 -9.72 -5.57
CA ARG A 23 -1.28 -10.84 -6.35
C ARG A 23 0.15 -11.18 -5.91
N LEU A 24 1.00 -10.19 -5.66
CA LEU A 24 2.36 -10.38 -5.14
C LEU A 24 2.35 -11.07 -3.76
N ALA A 25 1.42 -10.69 -2.88
CA ALA A 25 1.23 -11.36 -1.59
C ALA A 25 0.83 -12.83 -1.75
N GLY A 26 0.00 -13.14 -2.76
CA GLY A 26 -0.32 -14.51 -3.16
C GLY A 26 0.90 -15.30 -3.64
N THR A 27 1.78 -14.68 -4.42
CA THR A 27 3.06 -15.28 -4.84
C THR A 27 3.95 -15.58 -3.63
N ALA A 28 4.10 -14.62 -2.71
CA ALA A 28 4.90 -14.78 -1.50
C ALA A 28 4.37 -15.91 -0.59
N ALA A 29 3.04 -16.03 -0.46
CA ALA A 29 2.41 -17.05 0.38
C ALA A 29 2.65 -18.49 -0.11
N ASN A 30 2.89 -18.68 -1.41
CA ASN A 30 3.12 -19.99 -2.03
C ASN A 30 4.62 -20.30 -2.24
N ALA A 31 5.51 -19.40 -1.84
CA ALA A 31 6.94 -19.54 -2.04
C ALA A 31 7.56 -20.53 -1.04
N ALA A 32 8.58 -21.27 -1.50
CA ALA A 32 9.34 -22.18 -0.64
C ALA A 32 10.22 -21.45 0.39
N ALA A 33 10.54 -20.18 0.14
CA ALA A 33 11.30 -19.29 1.00
C ALA A 33 10.66 -17.88 0.95
N PRO A 34 10.78 -17.07 2.03
CA PRO A 34 10.19 -15.74 2.04
C PRO A 34 10.88 -14.82 1.03
N PHE A 35 10.07 -14.04 0.31
CA PHE A 35 10.55 -12.92 -0.49
C PHE A 35 10.60 -11.67 0.37
N GLY A 36 11.67 -10.89 0.20
CA GLY A 36 11.86 -9.62 0.88
C GLY A 36 11.56 -8.40 0.01
N ALA A 37 11.56 -8.57 -1.31
CA ALA A 37 11.23 -7.50 -2.24
C ALA A 37 10.75 -8.05 -3.58
N PHE A 38 10.10 -7.20 -4.37
CA PHE A 38 9.72 -7.42 -5.75
C PHE A 38 10.10 -6.21 -6.59
N THR A 39 10.50 -6.44 -7.83
CA THR A 39 10.54 -5.39 -8.85
C THR A 39 9.51 -5.67 -9.93
N VAL A 40 8.88 -4.61 -10.45
CA VAL A 40 7.93 -4.68 -11.57
C VAL A 40 8.41 -3.74 -12.67
N GLU A 41 8.92 -4.31 -13.75
CA GLU A 41 9.41 -3.56 -14.91
C GLU A 41 8.23 -3.01 -15.72
N VAL A 42 8.13 -1.69 -15.83
CA VAL A 42 6.97 -1.02 -16.43
C VAL A 42 6.84 -1.33 -17.93
N ALA A 43 7.96 -1.44 -18.63
CA ALA A 43 7.97 -1.63 -20.09
C ALA A 43 7.55 -3.04 -20.51
N THR A 44 7.85 -4.05 -19.70
CA THR A 44 7.68 -5.47 -20.05
C THR A 44 6.60 -6.16 -19.23
N GLY A 45 6.21 -5.58 -18.09
CA GLY A 45 5.38 -6.25 -17.10
C GLY A 45 6.11 -7.40 -16.38
N ALA A 46 7.44 -7.49 -16.50
CA ALA A 46 8.23 -8.51 -15.80
C ALA A 46 8.25 -8.22 -14.30
N VAL A 47 7.91 -9.23 -13.51
CA VAL A 47 7.94 -9.21 -12.05
C VAL A 47 9.08 -10.11 -11.59
N THR A 48 10.02 -9.55 -10.83
CA THR A 48 11.09 -10.35 -10.19
C THR A 48 10.92 -10.31 -8.69
N ALA A 49 10.82 -11.48 -8.06
CA ALA A 49 10.77 -11.65 -6.62
C ALA A 49 12.17 -11.98 -6.07
N TYR A 50 12.58 -11.24 -5.04
CA TYR A 50 13.89 -11.32 -4.42
C TYR A 50 13.78 -12.00 -3.04
N PRO A 51 14.42 -13.16 -2.84
CA PRO A 51 14.36 -13.87 -1.55
C PRO A 51 15.07 -13.07 -0.46
N VAL A 52 14.67 -13.21 0.81
CA VAL A 52 15.40 -12.60 1.92
C VAL A 52 16.83 -13.12 1.95
N ALA A 53 17.82 -12.24 2.10
CA ALA A 53 19.21 -12.66 2.24
C ALA A 53 19.35 -13.56 3.48
N ASN A 54 20.08 -14.68 3.35
CA ASN A 54 20.33 -15.70 4.38
C ASN A 54 19.31 -16.85 4.52
N THR A 55 18.33 -17.02 3.62
CA THR A 55 17.37 -18.15 3.67
C THR A 55 17.90 -19.52 3.20
N GLY A 56 19.20 -19.77 3.27
CA GLY A 56 19.81 -21.08 2.98
C GLY A 56 19.91 -21.45 1.49
N ALA A 57 20.47 -22.64 1.21
CA ALA A 57 20.65 -23.15 -0.16
C ALA A 57 19.29 -23.46 -0.80
N GLY A 58 18.97 -22.81 -1.92
CA GLY A 58 17.71 -22.97 -2.65
C GLY A 58 16.88 -21.70 -2.82
N ALA A 59 17.24 -20.62 -2.12
CA ALA A 59 16.66 -19.29 -2.34
C ALA A 59 17.11 -18.75 -3.71
N GLN A 60 16.23 -18.79 -4.70
CA GLN A 60 16.47 -18.27 -6.04
C GLN A 60 15.54 -17.10 -6.34
N LEU A 61 16.00 -16.21 -7.21
CA LEU A 61 15.13 -15.22 -7.83
C LEU A 61 14.02 -15.94 -8.59
N LEU A 62 12.80 -15.43 -8.48
CA LEU A 62 11.68 -15.89 -9.29
C LEU A 62 11.26 -14.76 -10.21
N THR A 63 11.28 -15.01 -11.52
CA THR A 63 10.81 -14.05 -12.52
C THR A 63 9.57 -14.61 -13.20
N LEU A 64 8.51 -13.79 -13.24
CA LEU A 64 7.22 -14.07 -13.86
C LEU A 64 6.80 -12.83 -14.67
N SER A 65 5.89 -12.99 -15.62
CA SER A 65 5.13 -11.84 -16.13
C SER A 65 3.99 -11.47 -15.16
N ALA A 66 3.53 -10.22 -15.21
CA ALA A 66 2.39 -9.75 -14.41
C ALA A 66 1.13 -10.60 -14.64
N ASP A 67 0.94 -11.12 -15.85
CA ASP A 67 -0.19 -11.98 -16.23
C ASP A 67 -0.08 -13.41 -15.65
N GLU A 68 1.13 -13.86 -15.30
CA GLU A 68 1.38 -15.16 -14.68
C GLU A 68 1.28 -15.11 -13.15
N LEU A 69 1.12 -13.92 -12.57
CA LEU A 69 0.87 -13.80 -11.14
C LEU A 69 -0.43 -14.54 -10.76
N PRO A 70 -0.48 -15.17 -9.57
CA PRO A 70 -1.70 -15.80 -9.11
C PRO A 70 -2.84 -14.78 -8.98
N PRO A 71 -4.11 -15.25 -8.94
CA PRO A 71 -5.24 -14.38 -8.65
C PRO A 71 -5.03 -13.57 -7.36
N PRO A 72 -5.60 -12.35 -7.26
CA PRO A 72 -5.44 -11.52 -6.08
C PRO A 72 -6.01 -12.22 -4.85
N VAL A 73 -5.24 -12.21 -3.76
CA VAL A 73 -5.73 -12.67 -2.45
C VAL A 73 -6.37 -11.50 -1.69
N ASP A 74 -7.12 -11.80 -0.62
CA ASP A 74 -7.89 -10.80 0.14
C ASP A 74 -7.03 -9.73 0.85
N SER A 75 -5.71 -9.94 0.94
CA SER A 75 -4.80 -9.10 1.73
C SER A 75 -3.47 -8.90 0.99
N ALA A 76 -3.10 -7.62 0.81
CA ALA A 76 -1.78 -7.20 0.34
C ALA A 76 -0.70 -7.31 1.44
N ARG A 77 -1.09 -7.65 2.67
CA ARG A 77 -0.24 -7.79 3.85
C ARG A 77 0.54 -6.49 4.10
N ARG A 78 1.85 -6.59 4.28
CA ARG A 78 2.73 -5.45 4.60
C ARG A 78 3.58 -5.04 3.38
N LEU A 79 3.06 -5.24 2.18
CA LEU A 79 3.74 -4.80 0.96
C LEU A 79 3.61 -3.28 0.80
N VAL A 80 4.74 -2.63 0.51
CA VAL A 80 4.80 -1.19 0.22
C VAL A 80 5.60 -0.93 -1.04
N VAL A 81 5.10 -0.05 -1.90
CA VAL A 81 5.82 0.51 -3.03
C VAL A 81 6.80 1.55 -2.47
N ALA A 82 8.10 1.27 -2.58
CA ALA A 82 9.16 2.14 -2.08
C ALA A 82 9.53 3.25 -3.07
N GLY A 83 9.51 2.96 -4.37
CA GLY A 83 9.96 3.90 -5.39
C GLY A 83 10.15 3.29 -6.77
N ILE A 84 10.80 4.04 -7.64
CA ILE A 84 11.18 3.61 -8.99
C ILE A 84 12.71 3.54 -9.06
N THR A 85 13.20 2.39 -9.47
CA THR A 85 14.63 2.11 -9.64
C THR A 85 15.22 2.87 -10.83
N LEU A 86 16.55 2.97 -10.89
CA LEU A 86 17.26 3.51 -12.07
C LEU A 86 16.99 2.72 -13.36
N ALA A 87 16.56 1.46 -13.24
CA ALA A 87 16.23 0.58 -14.36
C ALA A 87 14.74 0.62 -14.73
N ASP A 88 14.02 1.68 -14.37
CA ASP A 88 12.59 1.87 -14.69
C ASP A 88 11.65 0.77 -14.17
N ALA A 89 12.08 0.03 -13.14
CA ALA A 89 11.24 -0.91 -12.41
C ALA A 89 10.72 -0.30 -11.11
N ILE A 90 9.45 -0.56 -10.78
CA ILE A 90 8.85 -0.21 -9.50
C ILE A 90 9.35 -1.19 -8.45
N LEU A 91 9.87 -0.69 -7.33
CA LEU A 91 10.32 -1.51 -6.20
C LEU A 91 9.21 -1.62 -5.15
N VAL A 92 8.87 -2.85 -4.80
CA VAL A 92 7.94 -3.20 -3.71
C VAL A 92 8.70 -3.96 -2.63
N ILE A 93 8.54 -3.58 -1.37
CA ILE A 93 9.18 -4.22 -0.21
C ILE A 93 8.12 -5.01 0.54
N ASP A 94 8.43 -6.27 0.89
CA ASP A 94 7.62 -7.04 1.84
C ASP A 94 8.15 -6.80 3.25
N LEU A 95 7.51 -5.87 3.97
CA LEU A 95 7.94 -5.53 5.33
C LEU A 95 7.79 -6.72 6.30
N ALA A 96 6.92 -7.68 6.03
CA ALA A 96 6.75 -8.86 6.90
C ALA A 96 8.01 -9.75 6.93
N ALA A 97 8.89 -9.58 5.95
CA ALA A 97 10.16 -10.30 5.86
C ALA A 97 11.26 -9.73 6.78
N TYR A 98 11.07 -8.54 7.36
CA TYR A 98 12.07 -7.83 8.15
C TYR A 98 11.57 -7.51 9.55
N LEU A 99 12.45 -7.67 10.54
CA LEU A 99 12.15 -7.27 11.93
C LEU A 99 12.20 -5.74 12.08
N THR A 100 13.21 -5.13 11.48
CA THR A 100 13.45 -3.68 11.55
C THR A 100 13.85 -3.17 10.18
N VAL A 101 13.30 -2.03 9.75
CA VAL A 101 13.71 -1.30 8.55
C VAL A 101 13.92 0.16 8.93
N ALA A 102 15.08 0.73 8.63
CA ALA A 102 15.32 2.16 8.86
C ALA A 102 14.91 3.00 7.65
N ILE A 103 14.41 4.21 7.90
CA ILE A 103 14.22 5.27 6.90
C ILE A 103 15.13 6.42 7.31
N ASN A 104 16.18 6.67 6.55
CA ASN A 104 17.12 7.76 6.76
C ASN A 104 16.93 8.79 5.65
N ALA A 105 16.52 10.00 6.01
CA ALA A 105 16.30 11.06 5.04
C ALA A 105 16.29 12.42 5.74
N ASP A 106 16.49 13.51 4.99
CA ASP A 106 16.24 14.85 5.52
C ASP A 106 14.78 15.03 5.99
N ASP A 107 13.84 14.32 5.34
CA ASP A 107 12.44 14.19 5.73
C ASP A 107 11.99 12.72 5.71
N ALA A 108 12.43 11.95 6.72
CA ALA A 108 12.03 10.55 6.88
C ALA A 108 10.52 10.38 7.10
N VAL A 109 9.85 11.42 7.63
CA VAL A 109 8.41 11.42 7.86
C VAL A 109 7.64 11.37 6.55
N ALA A 110 8.06 12.08 5.51
CA ALA A 110 7.38 12.06 4.21
C ALA A 110 7.38 10.67 3.57
N VAL A 111 8.49 9.93 3.66
CA VAL A 111 8.59 8.53 3.21
C VAL A 111 7.68 7.64 4.06
N ALA A 112 7.76 7.79 5.39
CA ALA A 112 6.97 6.99 6.32
C ALA A 112 5.46 7.17 6.10
N ARG A 113 4.99 8.39 5.85
CA ARG A 113 3.58 8.68 5.53
C ARG A 113 3.11 7.96 4.27
N SER A 114 3.94 7.94 3.23
CA SER A 114 3.65 7.18 2.01
C SER A 114 3.43 5.69 2.33
N TRP A 115 4.33 5.08 3.10
CA TRP A 115 4.21 3.67 3.46
C TRP A 115 2.99 3.41 4.37
N VAL A 116 2.78 4.27 5.38
CA VAL A 116 1.62 4.19 6.29
C VAL A 116 0.31 4.23 5.51
N MET A 117 0.17 5.11 4.51
CA MET A 117 -1.05 5.18 3.69
C MET A 117 -1.30 3.90 2.91
N GLN A 118 -0.25 3.37 2.26
CA GLN A 118 -0.36 2.13 1.49
C GLN A 118 -0.72 0.95 2.38
N LEU A 119 -0.07 0.82 3.53
CA LEU A 119 -0.34 -0.21 4.53
C LEU A 119 -1.77 -0.14 5.06
N LEU A 120 -2.31 1.07 5.24
CA LEU A 120 -3.67 1.27 5.70
C LEU A 120 -4.75 0.99 4.64
N LEU A 121 -4.38 0.63 3.40
CA LEU A 121 -5.32 0.08 2.42
C LEU A 121 -5.72 -1.36 2.76
N ASP A 122 -4.86 -2.12 3.43
CA ASP A 122 -5.18 -3.48 3.86
C ASP A 122 -5.93 -3.45 5.20
N PRO A 123 -7.18 -3.98 5.29
CA PRO A 123 -8.02 -3.92 6.49
C PRO A 123 -7.48 -4.73 7.69
N GLU A 124 -6.52 -5.63 7.49
CA GLU A 124 -5.89 -6.42 8.55
C GLU A 124 -4.69 -5.71 9.20
N VAL A 125 -4.08 -4.75 8.52
CA VAL A 125 -2.90 -4.03 9.02
C VAL A 125 -3.29 -3.00 10.09
N THR A 126 -2.56 -3.03 11.20
CA THR A 126 -2.61 -2.04 12.25
C THR A 126 -1.23 -1.44 12.49
N ILE A 127 -1.22 -0.18 12.86
CA ILE A 127 -0.03 0.64 13.04
C ILE A 127 -0.06 1.25 14.43
N THR A 128 1.04 1.11 15.16
CA THR A 128 1.26 1.80 16.43
C THR A 128 2.56 2.59 16.34
N THR A 129 2.54 3.89 16.65
CA THR A 129 3.71 4.78 16.50
C THR A 129 3.85 5.76 17.68
N ASN A 130 5.06 6.19 18.01
CA ASN A 130 5.28 7.32 18.94
C ASN A 130 5.38 8.68 18.21
N SER A 131 5.36 8.69 16.88
CA SER A 131 5.45 9.89 16.05
C SER A 131 4.05 10.42 15.74
N GLU A 132 3.75 11.63 16.19
CA GLU A 132 2.50 12.30 15.83
C GLU A 132 2.44 12.63 14.34
N ALA A 133 3.59 12.89 13.72
CA ALA A 133 3.70 13.32 12.34
C ALA A 133 3.23 12.26 11.32
N VAL A 134 3.16 10.98 11.72
CA VAL A 134 2.70 9.86 10.87
C VAL A 134 1.34 9.29 11.32
N THR A 135 0.72 9.87 12.36
CA THR A 135 -0.62 9.45 12.79
C THR A 135 -1.71 9.97 11.87
N VAL A 136 -2.71 9.12 11.59
CA VAL A 136 -3.81 9.44 10.67
C VAL A 136 -5.09 9.74 11.47
N GLY A 137 -5.32 11.02 11.76
CA GLY A 137 -6.55 11.50 12.41
C GLY A 137 -6.88 10.71 13.69
N LYS A 138 -8.12 10.21 13.79
CA LYS A 138 -8.59 9.34 14.89
C LYS A 138 -8.70 7.86 14.48
N SER A 139 -7.94 7.43 13.47
CA SER A 139 -8.04 6.06 12.97
C SER A 139 -7.71 5.03 14.07
N PRO A 140 -8.60 4.06 14.36
CA PRO A 140 -8.30 3.01 15.33
C PRO A 140 -7.18 2.07 14.85
N ARG A 141 -6.87 2.08 13.55
CA ARG A 141 -5.84 1.27 12.89
C ARG A 141 -4.48 1.96 12.82
N CYS A 142 -4.38 3.27 13.05
CA CYS A 142 -3.10 3.99 13.13
C CYS A 142 -3.12 4.86 14.38
N ARG A 143 -2.56 4.32 15.47
CA ARG A 143 -2.69 4.90 16.81
C ARG A 143 -1.35 5.29 17.39
N ARG A 144 -1.39 6.30 18.27
CA ARG A 144 -0.24 6.65 19.09
C ARG A 144 -0.02 5.60 20.17
N GLY A 145 1.22 5.17 20.32
CA GLY A 145 1.70 4.29 21.39
C GLY A 145 2.83 4.96 22.18
N PHE A 146 3.05 4.46 23.39
CA PHE A 146 4.24 4.77 24.16
C PHE A 146 5.22 3.62 24.06
N PHE A 147 6.46 3.91 23.66
CA PHE A 147 7.53 2.94 23.59
C PHE A 147 8.62 3.32 24.60
N PRO A 148 8.87 2.51 25.64
CA PRO A 148 9.91 2.79 26.61
C PRO A 148 11.30 2.68 25.97
N GLY A 149 12.24 3.52 26.39
CA GLY A 149 13.64 3.46 25.94
C GLY A 149 14.14 4.62 25.08
N GLY A 150 13.35 5.70 24.92
CA GLY A 150 13.80 7.02 24.45
C GLY A 150 14.80 7.00 23.29
N GLY A 151 14.30 6.87 22.08
CA GLY A 151 15.10 6.91 20.85
C GLY A 151 14.26 7.44 19.70
N ALA A 152 14.81 7.36 18.48
CA ALA A 152 14.19 7.77 17.22
C ALA A 152 12.67 7.47 17.11
N PRO A 153 11.91 8.25 16.33
CA PRO A 153 10.53 7.91 16.03
C PRO A 153 10.41 6.51 15.42
N ILE A 154 9.49 5.70 15.92
CA ILE A 154 9.26 4.33 15.44
C ILE A 154 7.81 4.08 15.08
N ILE A 155 7.61 3.15 14.15
CA ILE A 155 6.32 2.70 13.65
C ILE A 155 6.32 1.18 13.69
N HIS A 156 5.44 0.59 14.50
CA HIS A 156 5.18 -0.85 14.48
C HIS A 156 4.05 -1.15 13.51
N VAL A 157 4.29 -2.09 12.59
CA VAL A 157 3.33 -2.57 11.59
C VAL A 157 2.99 -4.03 11.89
N ASP A 158 1.71 -4.29 12.13
CA ASP A 158 1.20 -5.60 12.51
C ASP A 158 -0.02 -5.98 11.66
N ASP A 159 0.06 -7.11 10.95
CA ASP A 159 -1.03 -7.73 10.17
C ASP A 159 -1.60 -8.97 10.88
N LYS A 160 -1.42 -9.07 12.20
CA LYS A 160 -1.75 -10.21 13.07
C LYS A 160 -0.91 -11.47 12.80
N ARG A 161 0.17 -11.37 12.03
CA ARG A 161 1.12 -12.46 11.78
C ARG A 161 2.51 -12.07 12.31
N PRO A 162 3.08 -12.79 13.28
CA PRO A 162 4.42 -12.48 13.77
C PRO A 162 5.50 -12.78 12.70
N PRO A 163 6.63 -12.05 12.71
CA PRO A 163 6.96 -10.97 13.65
C PRO A 163 6.24 -9.66 13.32
N VAL A 164 6.18 -8.71 14.27
CA VAL A 164 5.78 -7.32 14.00
C VAL A 164 6.98 -6.58 13.41
N THR A 165 6.76 -5.81 12.34
CA THR A 165 7.85 -5.05 11.70
C THR A 165 7.99 -3.69 12.38
N THR A 166 9.22 -3.28 12.66
CA THR A 166 9.55 -1.97 13.21
C THR A 166 10.18 -1.10 12.14
N ILE A 167 9.54 0.01 11.79
CA ILE A 167 10.15 1.04 10.97
C ILE A 167 10.74 2.09 11.91
N VAL A 168 12.02 2.41 11.75
CA VAL A 168 12.73 3.43 12.54
C VAL A 168 12.99 4.62 11.65
N LEU A 169 12.63 5.83 12.08
CA LEU A 169 12.89 7.06 11.35
C LEU A 169 14.18 7.69 11.90
N ASP A 170 15.13 7.99 11.01
CA ASP A 170 16.45 8.55 11.34
C ASP A 170 17.17 7.69 12.38
N ALA A 171 17.48 6.45 11.99
CA ALA A 171 18.18 5.53 12.86
C ALA A 171 19.58 6.07 13.20
N ALA A 172 20.01 5.90 14.45
CA ALA A 172 21.34 6.36 14.89
C ALA A 172 22.49 5.54 14.27
N ASP A 173 22.19 4.31 13.85
CA ASP A 173 23.12 3.39 13.22
C ASP A 173 22.56 2.93 11.87
N ASP A 174 23.44 2.77 10.88
CA ASP A 174 23.12 2.23 9.57
C ASP A 174 22.82 0.72 9.67
N GLY A 175 21.57 0.40 10.04
CA GLY A 175 21.06 -0.97 10.06
C GLY A 175 21.21 -1.66 8.69
N THR A 176 21.20 -3.00 8.69
CA THR A 176 21.34 -3.80 7.47
C THR A 176 20.19 -3.58 6.48
N ASP A 177 18.98 -3.38 7.00
CA ASP A 177 17.77 -3.16 6.21
C ASP A 177 17.33 -1.69 6.36
N ARG A 178 17.46 -0.92 5.28
CA ARG A 178 17.17 0.52 5.30
C ARG A 178 16.89 1.11 3.93
N ILE A 179 16.26 2.28 3.93
CA ILE A 179 16.19 3.18 2.79
C ILE A 179 16.88 4.50 3.17
N ASP A 180 17.84 4.91 2.36
CA ASP A 180 18.54 6.18 2.46
C ASP A 180 18.03 7.11 1.35
N VAL A 181 17.53 8.30 1.66
CA VAL A 181 16.92 9.23 0.69
C VAL A 181 17.70 10.53 0.65
N GLY A 182 18.13 10.90 -0.56
CA GLY A 182 18.82 12.15 -0.81
C GLY A 182 17.87 13.36 -0.87
N PRO A 183 18.41 14.59 -0.76
CA PRO A 183 17.61 15.81 -0.78
C PRO A 183 16.92 16.08 -2.12
N ASP A 184 17.35 15.41 -3.20
CA ASP A 184 16.76 15.52 -4.54
C ASP A 184 15.63 14.49 -4.80
N GLY A 185 15.27 13.69 -3.78
CA GLY A 185 14.23 12.65 -3.88
C GLY A 185 14.70 11.35 -4.53
N THR A 186 15.99 11.23 -4.88
CA THR A 186 16.63 9.95 -5.19
C THR A 186 16.90 9.18 -3.90
N GLY A 187 17.14 7.87 -3.99
CA GLY A 187 17.43 7.09 -2.80
C GLY A 187 18.09 5.76 -3.08
N GLU A 188 18.42 5.05 -2.02
CA GLU A 188 19.09 3.76 -2.03
C GLU A 188 18.37 2.84 -1.05
N VAL A 189 17.97 1.65 -1.50
CA VAL A 189 17.35 0.64 -0.64
C VAL A 189 18.34 -0.50 -0.45
N TYR A 190 18.61 -0.82 0.82
CA TYR A 190 19.43 -1.93 1.26
C TYR A 190 18.55 -2.92 2.01
N LEU A 191 18.50 -4.17 1.56
CA LEU A 191 17.76 -5.24 2.24
C LEU A 191 18.62 -6.50 2.27
N GLY A 192 19.30 -6.73 3.39
CA GLY A 192 20.31 -7.77 3.51
C GLY A 192 21.45 -7.61 2.50
N ALA A 193 21.51 -8.52 1.53
CA ALA A 193 22.50 -8.51 0.45
C ALA A 193 22.01 -7.78 -0.81
N TRP A 194 20.75 -7.35 -0.84
CA TRP A 194 20.16 -6.68 -1.98
C TRP A 194 20.31 -5.16 -1.88
N PHE A 195 20.51 -4.56 -3.03
CA PHE A 195 20.71 -3.13 -3.18
C PHE A 195 19.97 -2.63 -4.42
N TRP A 196 19.19 -1.55 -4.27
CA TRP A 196 18.53 -0.87 -5.38
C TRP A 196 18.74 0.64 -5.29
N PRO A 197 19.38 1.26 -6.29
CA PRO A 197 19.34 2.70 -6.46
C PRO A 197 17.99 3.12 -7.06
N LEU A 198 17.39 4.14 -6.48
CA LEU A 198 16.10 4.71 -6.84
C LEU A 198 16.29 6.09 -7.46
N LYS A 199 15.70 6.30 -8.65
CA LYS A 199 15.58 7.65 -9.23
C LYS A 199 14.45 8.46 -8.61
N PHE A 200 13.54 7.79 -7.92
CA PHE A 200 12.39 8.41 -7.27
C PHE A 200 11.95 7.55 -6.08
N VAL A 201 11.83 8.17 -4.91
CA VAL A 201 11.27 7.56 -3.70
C VAL A 201 9.82 8.02 -3.51
N MET A 202 8.94 7.11 -3.14
CA MET A 202 7.54 7.44 -2.84
C MET A 202 7.45 8.24 -1.53
N THR A 203 7.00 9.48 -1.60
CA THR A 203 6.81 10.37 -0.44
C THR A 203 5.41 11.00 -0.43
N ILE A 204 4.95 11.40 0.76
CA ILE A 204 3.78 12.27 0.92
C ILE A 204 4.22 13.48 1.74
N ASP A 205 4.22 14.66 1.11
CA ASP A 205 4.61 15.91 1.76
C ASP A 205 3.60 16.37 2.83
N ASP A 206 3.99 17.35 3.64
CA ASP A 206 3.16 17.92 4.70
C ASP A 206 1.81 18.47 4.22
N THR A 207 1.76 19.03 3.01
CA THR A 207 0.54 19.64 2.47
C THR A 207 -0.45 18.56 2.08
N MET A 208 0.00 17.56 1.31
CA MET A 208 -0.81 16.40 0.93
C MET A 208 -1.27 15.62 2.16
N TRP A 209 -0.38 15.41 3.13
CA TRP A 209 -0.70 14.71 4.37
C TRP A 209 -1.76 15.44 5.18
N SER A 210 -1.59 16.75 5.39
CA SER A 210 -2.53 17.55 6.16
C SER A 210 -3.92 17.58 5.51
N GLY A 211 -3.99 17.69 4.19
CA GLY A 211 -5.25 17.60 3.44
C GLY A 211 -5.93 16.25 3.66
N LEU A 212 -5.18 15.16 3.54
CA LEU A 212 -5.69 13.80 3.73
C LEU A 212 -6.19 13.56 5.17
N VAL A 213 -5.44 14.00 6.18
CA VAL A 213 -5.86 13.89 7.58
C VAL A 213 -7.11 14.72 7.86
N ALA A 214 -7.22 15.90 7.26
CA ALA A 214 -8.41 16.74 7.38
C ALA A 214 -9.65 16.06 6.79
N ASP A 215 -9.54 15.48 5.58
CA ASP A 215 -10.63 14.77 4.92
C ASP A 215 -11.09 13.54 5.72
N LEU A 216 -10.16 12.81 6.35
CA LEU A 216 -10.47 11.64 7.18
C LEU A 216 -11.02 12.00 8.57
N THR A 217 -10.77 13.21 9.06
CA THR A 217 -11.23 13.67 10.38
C THR A 217 -12.51 14.48 10.30
N ALA A 218 -12.86 15.01 9.12
CA ALA A 218 -14.11 15.70 8.89
C ALA A 218 -15.29 14.78 9.28
N PRO A 219 -16.20 15.21 10.17
CA PRO A 219 -17.39 14.43 10.45
C PRO A 219 -18.13 14.27 9.13
N SER A 220 -18.41 13.02 8.74
CA SER A 220 -19.23 12.71 7.57
C SER A 220 -20.50 13.52 7.73
N ALA A 221 -20.65 14.60 6.96
CA ALA A 221 -21.88 15.36 6.97
C ALA A 221 -22.95 14.38 6.54
N THR A 222 -23.78 13.97 7.50
CA THR A 222 -24.98 13.19 7.25
C THR A 222 -25.72 13.90 6.13
N SER A 223 -25.75 13.26 4.96
CA SER A 223 -26.71 13.58 3.92
C SER A 223 -28.09 13.20 4.46
N ASP A 224 -28.61 14.04 5.36
CA ASP A 224 -30.04 14.14 5.63
C ASP A 224 -30.65 14.90 4.45
N ALA A 225 -30.65 14.25 3.28
CA ALA A 225 -31.60 14.57 2.25
C ALA A 225 -32.94 13.95 2.69
N PRO A 226 -34.01 14.74 2.88
CA PRO A 226 -35.31 14.15 3.21
C PRO A 226 -35.75 13.27 2.03
N ALA A 227 -36.02 11.99 2.32
CA ALA A 227 -36.54 11.05 1.35
C ALA A 227 -37.76 11.66 0.62
N PRO A 228 -37.87 11.52 -0.72
CA PRO A 228 -39.08 11.95 -1.41
C PRO A 228 -40.25 11.13 -0.85
N GLY A 229 -41.23 11.84 -0.32
CA GLY A 229 -42.40 11.25 0.32
C GLY A 229 -43.06 10.21 -0.57
N ARG A 230 -43.32 9.03 0.00
CA ARG A 230 -44.24 8.05 -0.56
C ARG A 230 -45.62 8.69 -0.67
N THR A 231 -46.02 9.10 -1.87
CA THR A 231 -47.40 9.44 -2.15
C THR A 231 -48.23 8.17 -2.02
N ALA A 232 -49.10 8.13 -1.01
CA ALA A 232 -50.09 7.09 -0.85
C ALA A 232 -50.99 7.05 -2.10
N VAL A 233 -50.99 5.93 -2.82
CA VAL A 233 -51.96 5.67 -3.87
C VAL A 233 -53.27 5.34 -3.17
N ALA A 234 -54.18 6.32 -3.12
CA ALA A 234 -55.55 6.08 -2.72
C ALA A 234 -56.24 5.25 -3.82
N ALA A 235 -56.81 4.11 -3.42
CA ALA A 235 -57.70 3.32 -4.24
C ALA A 235 -58.94 4.14 -4.60
N ALA A 236 -59.26 4.20 -5.90
CA ALA A 236 -60.58 4.56 -6.38
C ALA A 236 -61.04 3.46 -7.34
N ASP A 237 -61.94 2.66 -6.80
CA ASP A 237 -62.79 1.69 -7.48
C ASP A 237 -63.68 2.45 -8.48
N THR A 238 -63.64 2.09 -9.76
CA THR A 238 -64.74 2.40 -10.69
C THR A 238 -64.86 1.31 -11.73
N THR A 239 -65.88 0.49 -11.49
CA THR A 239 -66.45 -0.48 -12.40
C THR A 239 -67.03 0.23 -13.63
N GLU A 240 -66.59 -0.08 -14.85
CA GLU A 240 -67.49 -0.03 -16.00
C GLU A 240 -67.09 -0.97 -17.14
N ARG A 241 -68.14 -1.49 -17.78
CA ARG A 241 -68.32 -2.75 -18.52
C ARG A 241 -67.87 -2.65 -19.99
N PRO A 242 -67.46 -3.77 -20.65
CA PRO A 242 -67.01 -3.74 -22.05
C PRO A 242 -68.19 -3.64 -23.05
N PRO A 243 -67.96 -3.11 -24.28
CA PRO A 243 -69.01 -2.98 -25.27
C PRO A 243 -69.32 -4.32 -25.96
N GLU A 244 -70.61 -4.60 -26.13
CA GLU A 244 -71.14 -5.75 -26.85
C GLU A 244 -70.90 -5.61 -28.36
N MET A 245 -70.39 -6.68 -28.99
CA MET A 245 -70.43 -6.86 -30.45
C MET A 245 -71.82 -7.35 -30.86
N SER A 246 -72.46 -6.66 -31.81
CA SER A 246 -73.49 -7.25 -32.66
C SER A 246 -73.12 -7.08 -34.12
N ARG A 247 -73.40 -8.14 -34.87
CA ARG A 247 -73.16 -8.36 -36.30
C ARG A 247 -73.91 -7.39 -37.20
#